data_AF-A0A7J2LWK6-F1
#
_entry.id   AF-A0A7J2LWK6-F1
#
_cell.length_a   1.000
_cell.length_b   1.000
_cell.length_c   1.000
_cell.angle_alpha   90.00
_cell.angle_beta   90.00
_cell.angle_gamma   90.00
#
_symmetry.space_group_name_H-M   'P 1'
#
loop_
_entity.id
_entity.type
_entity.pdbx_description
1 polymer ?
#
loop_
_entity_poly.entity_id
_entity_poly.type
_entity_poly.pdbx_seq_one_letter_code
_entity_poly.pdbx_strand_id
1 'polypeptide(L)'
;DEDVIVKPRNSKPLYEYFFENLSMIPDEKHYLVVDRETDTAIGLLDEAFVAEYGRPGVKFVIRGSPWKIMNVIGDKIYVRPLNDPTGAIPSWVGEEIPVPYEVAQEVGEIRRFVEEKMKRGLSPEEIAEKLSQRYPASKETILSAINETVDMIRNGMPVPTDKRITIEEWEEYIILHTHFGSLTNRALAQLLGHLITERTGYTVATQHDPYRILIQWAGEVRGKSIIQIIDEIKDSPSGYVREALTRACVRTGIFKRRLIHVARRFGALKKRVDLSSVSLQSLIRSFEGTVIYEEALKEVFAKDLDLKGLIRVFQRISDGDISVVQLRVYGQPSSLARLGIEKVSMKTDLIPPEKMKRILLESARARLLNETRTFICVSCWDYIDSIRIDDLPLKPKCPRCGSNRLGMLRVDEGEAYTLIDKKGQRLRKSERRLRDEAVQTANLISNYGKAAAIVLSGRGLRISDAREILKREKEISDRLFDLILEAERNALKRRFL
;
A
#
# COMPACT_ATOMS: atom_id res chain seq x y z
N ASP A 1 54.36 15.78 11.57
CA ASP A 1 53.97 16.32 12.88
C ASP A 1 52.47 16.56 13.08
N GLU A 2 51.58 15.80 12.42
CA GLU A 2 50.12 16.04 12.52
C GLU A 2 49.37 15.12 13.50
N ASP A 3 50.06 14.19 14.19
CA ASP A 3 49.42 13.20 15.08
C ASP A 3 49.60 13.47 16.58
N VAL A 4 49.73 14.73 17.01
CA VAL A 4 49.78 15.07 18.44
C VAL A 4 48.42 15.60 18.90
N ILE A 5 47.58 14.71 19.45
CA ILE A 5 46.33 15.11 20.12
C ILE A 5 46.66 15.66 21.50
N VAL A 6 46.64 16.98 21.64
CA VAL A 6 46.90 17.67 22.92
C VAL A 6 45.61 17.82 23.72
N LYS A 7 45.60 17.31 24.96
CA LYS A 7 44.47 17.50 25.88
C LYS A 7 44.32 18.99 26.24
N PRO A 8 43.14 19.61 26.05
CA PRO A 8 42.94 21.00 26.44
C PRO A 8 43.05 21.18 27.96
N ARG A 9 43.61 22.31 28.40
CA ARG A 9 43.74 22.67 29.83
C ARG A 9 42.40 22.65 30.57
N ASN A 10 41.30 22.98 29.90
CA ASN A 10 39.95 22.86 30.42
C ASN A 10 39.23 21.68 29.77
N SER A 11 39.10 20.57 30.50
CA SER A 11 38.43 19.36 30.02
C SER A 11 36.92 19.33 30.27
N LYS A 12 36.35 20.33 30.98
CA LYS A 12 34.91 20.33 31.33
C LYS A 12 33.99 20.22 30.10
N PRO A 13 34.18 20.99 29.01
CA PRO A 13 33.35 20.86 27.81
C PRO A 13 33.45 19.48 27.16
N LEU A 14 34.63 18.84 27.27
CA LEU A 14 34.90 17.53 26.69
C LEU A 14 34.17 16.42 27.47
N TYR A 15 34.12 16.54 28.80
CA TYR A 15 33.31 15.69 29.66
C TYR A 15 31.81 15.90 29.45
N GLU A 16 31.35 17.15 29.37
CA GLU A 16 29.95 17.47 29.07
C GLU A 16 29.53 16.87 27.73
N TYR A 17 30.34 17.07 26.67
CA TYR A 17 30.10 16.45 25.37
C TYR A 17 30.05 14.92 25.45
N PHE A 18 30.99 14.28 26.14
CA PHE A 18 31.01 12.82 26.28
C PHE A 18 29.73 12.30 26.96
N PHE A 19 29.37 12.83 28.13
CA PHE A 19 28.22 12.37 28.90
C PHE A 19 26.88 12.72 28.24
N GLU A 20 26.80 13.84 27.53
CA GLU A 20 25.60 14.20 26.78
C GLU A 20 25.43 13.37 25.51
N ASN A 21 26.49 12.76 24.96
CA ASN A 21 26.46 11.98 23.72
C ASN A 21 26.76 10.48 23.91
N LEU A 22 26.57 9.94 25.12
CA LEU A 22 26.67 8.50 25.39
C LEU A 22 25.66 7.65 24.60
N SER A 23 24.52 8.24 24.24
CA SER A 23 23.46 7.59 23.46
C SER A 23 23.57 7.97 21.98
N MET A 24 23.46 6.97 21.11
CA MET A 24 23.31 7.17 19.65
C MET A 24 21.85 7.38 19.24
N ILE A 25 20.90 7.29 20.18
CA ILE A 25 19.49 7.62 19.95
C ILE A 25 19.39 9.15 19.99
N PRO A 26 18.97 9.81 18.89
CA PRO A 26 18.87 11.26 18.85
C PRO A 26 17.77 11.75 19.80
N ASP A 27 18.05 12.83 20.52
CA ASP A 27 17.02 13.55 21.26
C ASP A 27 16.13 14.31 20.25
N GLU A 28 14.87 13.91 20.19
CA GLU A 28 13.86 14.53 19.32
C GLU A 28 12.96 15.46 20.14
N LYS A 29 12.91 16.73 19.74
CA LYS A 29 11.87 17.63 20.25
C LYS A 29 10.56 17.28 19.54
N HIS A 30 9.50 17.11 20.32
CA HIS A 30 8.16 16.83 19.80
C HIS A 30 7.24 18.03 20.02
N TYR A 31 6.40 18.29 19.03
CA TYR A 31 5.34 19.30 19.09
C TYR A 31 3.99 18.62 19.28
N LEU A 32 3.21 19.10 20.24
CA LEU A 32 1.87 18.58 20.51
C LEU A 32 0.86 19.13 19.50
N VAL A 33 0.23 18.25 18.73
CA VAL A 33 -0.85 18.61 17.81
C VAL A 33 -2.16 18.65 18.58
N VAL A 34 -2.84 19.81 18.54
CA VAL A 34 -4.08 20.08 19.27
C VAL A 34 -5.17 20.50 18.29
N ASP A 35 -6.32 19.85 18.36
CA ASP A 35 -7.53 20.30 17.65
C ASP A 35 -7.99 21.62 18.25
N ARG A 36 -8.09 22.67 17.43
CA ARG A 36 -8.50 24.00 17.89
C ARG A 36 -9.98 24.06 18.27
N GLU A 37 -10.83 23.21 17.68
CA GLU A 37 -12.27 23.23 17.96
C GLU A 37 -12.61 22.51 19.27
N THR A 38 -11.93 21.40 19.55
CA THR A 38 -12.21 20.56 20.71
C THR A 38 -11.18 20.69 21.84
N ASP A 39 -10.08 21.42 21.61
CA ASP A 39 -8.89 21.50 22.47
C ASP A 39 -8.29 20.13 22.85
N THR A 40 -8.52 19.12 22.00
CA THR A 40 -8.04 17.76 22.25
C THR A 40 -6.67 17.50 21.64
N ALA A 41 -5.83 16.77 22.38
CA ALA A 41 -4.54 16.32 21.88
C ALA A 41 -4.71 15.20 20.85
N ILE A 42 -4.32 15.47 19.60
CA ILE A 42 -4.42 14.54 18.48
C ILE A 42 -3.18 13.65 18.40
N GLY A 43 -1.99 14.19 18.64
CA GLY A 43 -0.75 13.44 18.48
C GLY A 43 0.50 14.31 18.63
N LEU A 44 1.66 13.75 18.27
CA LEU A 44 2.95 14.42 18.32
C LEU A 44 3.55 14.49 16.92
N LEU A 45 4.20 15.60 16.60
CA LEU A 45 5.02 15.77 15.39
C LEU A 45 6.48 15.97 15.80
N ASP A 46 7.40 15.43 14.98
CA ASP A 46 8.82 15.69 15.17
C ASP A 46 9.21 17.11 14.73
N GLU A 47 10.25 17.64 15.35
CA GLU A 47 10.79 18.97 15.07
C GLU A 47 11.20 19.19 13.61
N ALA A 48 11.68 18.15 12.92
CA ALA A 48 12.08 18.27 11.52
C ALA A 48 10.86 18.53 10.62
N PHE A 49 9.75 17.81 10.84
CA PHE A 49 8.46 18.06 10.20
C PHE A 49 8.01 19.50 10.44
N VAL A 50 8.06 19.95 11.69
CA VAL A 50 7.58 21.30 12.06
C VAL A 50 8.47 22.40 11.48
N ALA A 51 9.80 22.21 11.47
CA ALA A 51 10.71 23.17 10.86
C ALA A 51 10.53 23.29 9.34
N GLU A 52 10.16 22.20 8.66
CA GLU A 52 9.95 22.21 7.21
C GLU A 52 8.53 22.68 6.83
N TYR A 53 7.51 22.20 7.55
CA TYR A 53 6.10 22.28 7.15
C TYR A 53 5.19 22.93 8.21
N GLY A 54 5.71 23.35 9.36
CA GLY A 54 4.95 23.94 10.47
C GLY A 54 4.42 25.35 10.21
N ARG A 55 4.06 25.68 8.96
CA ARG A 55 3.52 26.99 8.59
C ARG A 55 1.99 26.95 8.60
N PRO A 56 1.32 28.04 9.04
CA PRO A 56 -0.12 28.20 8.85
C PRO A 56 -0.53 27.93 7.41
N GLY A 57 -1.62 27.19 7.22
CA GLY A 57 -2.12 26.84 5.90
C GLY A 57 -1.72 25.45 5.41
N VAL A 58 -0.63 24.88 5.94
CA VAL A 58 -0.14 23.57 5.54
C VAL A 58 -1.11 22.47 6.00
N LYS A 59 -1.39 21.54 5.10
CA LYS A 59 -2.19 20.35 5.39
C LYS A 59 -1.25 19.18 5.71
N PHE A 60 -1.62 18.32 6.64
CA PHE A 60 -0.87 17.10 6.94
C PHE A 60 -1.77 15.98 7.46
N VAL A 61 -1.34 14.74 7.31
CA VAL A 61 -2.08 13.56 7.81
C VAL A 61 -1.43 13.07 9.09
N ILE A 62 -2.19 12.98 10.18
CA ILE A 62 -1.78 12.33 11.43
C ILE A 62 -2.91 11.42 11.93
N ARG A 63 -2.57 10.22 12.40
CA ARG A 63 -3.53 9.16 12.76
C ARG A 63 -4.55 8.85 11.64
N GLY A 64 -4.09 8.91 10.39
CA GLY A 64 -4.90 8.60 9.20
C GLY A 64 -6.01 9.61 8.89
N SER A 65 -6.01 10.78 9.53
CA SER A 65 -6.95 11.87 9.24
C SER A 65 -6.19 13.11 8.80
N PRO A 66 -6.72 13.88 7.83
CA PRO A 66 -6.09 15.12 7.39
C PRO A 66 -6.44 16.29 8.30
N TRP A 67 -5.45 17.13 8.56
CA TRP A 67 -5.53 18.29 9.43
C TRP A 67 -4.86 19.49 8.75
N LYS A 68 -5.36 20.69 9.00
CA LYS A 68 -4.74 21.94 8.54
C LYS A 68 -4.14 22.70 9.70
N ILE A 69 -2.86 23.06 9.59
CA ILE A 69 -2.17 23.92 10.55
C ILE A 69 -2.80 25.31 10.51
N MET A 70 -3.29 25.75 11.65
CA MET A 70 -3.81 27.10 11.84
C MET A 70 -2.72 28.03 12.36
N ASN A 71 -1.97 27.58 13.36
CA ASN A 71 -0.92 28.33 14.01
C ASN A 71 -0.03 27.41 14.84
N VAL A 72 1.23 27.82 15.03
CA VAL A 72 2.19 27.16 15.92
C VAL A 72 2.50 28.15 17.04
N ILE A 73 2.28 27.75 18.30
CA ILE A 73 2.54 28.57 19.48
C ILE A 73 3.35 27.73 20.46
N GLY A 74 4.59 28.14 20.71
CA GLY A 74 5.53 27.37 21.54
C GLY A 74 5.67 25.95 20.99
N ASP A 75 5.45 24.96 21.85
CA ASP A 75 5.55 23.54 21.50
C ASP A 75 4.19 22.91 21.10
N LYS A 76 3.19 23.75 20.77
CA LYS A 76 1.85 23.30 20.34
C LYS A 76 1.56 23.74 18.90
N ILE A 77 1.00 22.82 18.12
CA ILE A 77 0.48 23.06 16.78
C ILE A 77 -1.04 22.97 16.86
N TYR A 78 -1.69 24.10 16.65
CA TYR A 78 -3.15 24.16 16.58
C TYR A 78 -3.60 23.84 15.16
N VAL A 79 -4.51 22.89 15.04
CA VAL A 79 -5.01 22.40 13.76
C VAL A 79 -6.55 22.41 13.71
N ARG A 80 -7.10 22.31 12.51
CA ARG A 80 -8.52 22.00 12.31
C ARG A 80 -8.68 20.77 11.41
N PRO A 81 -9.73 19.97 11.60
CA PRO A 81 -9.99 18.82 10.75
C PRO A 81 -10.31 19.29 9.32
N LEU A 82 -9.95 18.46 8.34
CA LEU A 82 -10.38 18.62 6.96
C LEU A 82 -11.12 17.36 6.49
N ASN A 83 -12.08 17.53 5.59
CA ASN A 83 -12.69 16.40 4.87
C ASN A 83 -11.93 16.04 3.60
N ASP A 84 -11.26 17.03 3.01
CA ASP A 84 -10.43 16.87 1.82
C ASP A 84 -8.96 16.80 2.24
N PRO A 85 -8.34 15.62 2.13
CA PRO A 85 -6.93 15.47 2.44
C PRO A 85 -6.06 16.18 1.39
N THR A 86 -6.53 16.44 0.16
CA THR A 86 -5.72 16.85 -1.00
C THR A 86 -4.60 17.85 -0.68
N GLY A 87 -3.34 17.47 -0.94
CA GLY A 87 -2.14 18.26 -0.66
C GLY A 87 -1.61 18.18 0.76
N ALA A 88 -2.09 17.23 1.58
CA ALA A 88 -1.57 16.98 2.91
C ALA A 88 -0.28 16.16 2.88
N ILE A 89 0.70 16.62 3.66
CA ILE A 89 1.97 15.93 3.82
C ILE A 89 1.80 14.85 4.90
N PRO A 90 2.22 13.59 4.67
CA PRO A 90 2.15 12.59 5.73
C PRO A 90 3.03 13.01 6.91
N SER A 91 2.51 12.91 8.14
CA SER A 91 3.33 13.15 9.35
C SER A 91 4.45 12.11 9.41
N TRP A 92 5.71 12.55 9.49
CA TRP A 92 6.94 11.74 9.53
C TRP A 92 7.12 10.87 10.79
N VAL A 93 6.01 10.41 11.39
CA VAL A 93 6.02 9.55 12.58
C VAL A 93 5.65 8.12 12.17
N GLY A 94 6.68 7.28 12.10
CA GLY A 94 6.55 5.83 11.95
C GLY A 94 6.64 5.37 10.49
N GLU A 95 7.86 5.27 9.98
CA GLU A 95 8.07 4.35 8.86
C GLU A 95 7.73 2.93 9.35
N GLU A 96 6.80 2.27 8.68
CA GLU A 96 6.59 0.83 8.86
C GLU A 96 7.92 0.11 8.65
N ILE A 97 8.16 -0.98 9.39
CA ILE A 97 9.38 -1.79 9.21
C ILE A 97 9.51 -2.10 7.72
N PRO A 98 10.61 -1.68 7.07
CA PRO A 98 10.73 -1.79 5.62
C PRO A 98 10.73 -3.25 5.22
N VAL A 99 10.00 -3.57 4.15
CA VAL A 99 10.00 -4.92 3.58
C VAL A 99 11.35 -5.11 2.87
N PRO A 100 12.13 -6.13 3.24
CA PRO A 100 13.42 -6.41 2.62
C PRO A 100 13.31 -6.78 1.14
N TYR A 101 14.41 -6.61 0.42
CA TYR A 101 14.52 -6.94 -1.00
C TYR A 101 14.18 -8.41 -1.27
N GLU A 102 14.70 -9.32 -0.45
CA GLU A 102 14.56 -10.76 -0.60
C GLU A 102 13.10 -11.21 -0.47
N VAL A 103 12.38 -10.63 0.49
CA VAL A 103 10.95 -10.87 0.69
C VAL A 103 10.14 -10.38 -0.51
N ALA A 104 10.47 -9.20 -1.03
CA ALA A 104 9.80 -8.67 -2.21
C ALA A 104 10.08 -9.51 -3.46
N GLN A 105 11.31 -9.99 -3.64
CA GLN A 105 11.68 -10.92 -4.71
C GLN A 105 10.88 -12.22 -4.61
N GLU A 106 10.75 -12.83 -3.43
CA GLU A 106 9.97 -14.07 -3.27
C GLU A 106 8.50 -13.89 -3.67
N VAL A 107 7.89 -12.73 -3.36
CA VAL A 107 6.55 -12.39 -3.88
C VAL A 107 6.52 -12.36 -5.41
N GLY A 108 7.56 -11.79 -6.03
CA GLY A 108 7.73 -11.80 -7.49
C GLY A 108 7.90 -13.20 -8.06
N GLU A 109 8.60 -14.09 -7.35
CA GLU A 109 8.77 -15.50 -7.73
C GLU A 109 7.45 -16.27 -7.64
N ILE A 110 6.64 -16.03 -6.60
CA ILE A 110 5.30 -16.62 -6.48
C ILE A 110 4.45 -16.21 -7.69
N ARG A 111 4.47 -14.92 -8.08
CA ARG A 111 3.75 -14.45 -9.27
C ARG A 111 4.24 -15.12 -10.55
N ARG A 112 5.56 -15.27 -10.72
CA ARG A 112 6.14 -16.01 -11.84
C ARG A 112 5.67 -17.46 -11.86
N PHE A 113 5.69 -18.13 -10.71
CA PHE A 113 5.24 -19.50 -10.56
C PHE A 113 3.77 -19.65 -10.96
N VAL A 114 2.90 -18.74 -10.52
CA VAL A 114 1.48 -18.74 -10.92
C VAL A 114 1.35 -18.55 -12.45
N GLU A 115 2.03 -17.56 -13.04
CA GLU A 115 2.01 -17.32 -14.49
C GLU A 115 2.46 -18.56 -15.29
N GLU A 116 3.57 -19.18 -14.90
CA GLU A 116 4.12 -20.35 -15.59
C GLU A 116 3.22 -21.59 -15.48
N LYS A 117 2.62 -21.83 -14.30
CA LYS A 117 1.76 -22.99 -14.08
C LYS A 117 0.41 -22.85 -14.79
N MET A 118 -0.18 -21.65 -14.77
CA MET A 118 -1.41 -21.39 -15.52
C MET A 118 -1.20 -21.53 -17.03
N LYS A 119 -0.06 -21.06 -17.57
CA LYS A 119 0.30 -21.28 -18.99
C LYS A 119 0.44 -22.76 -19.37
N ARG A 120 0.75 -23.63 -18.41
CA ARG A 120 0.80 -25.09 -18.58
C ARG A 120 -0.55 -25.78 -18.34
N GLY A 121 -1.62 -25.02 -18.10
CA GLY A 121 -2.98 -25.54 -17.96
C GLY A 121 -3.39 -25.93 -16.54
N LEU A 122 -2.59 -25.63 -15.51
CA LEU A 122 -2.99 -25.90 -14.13
C LEU A 122 -4.05 -24.89 -13.68
N SER A 123 -5.02 -25.37 -12.91
CA SER A 123 -6.04 -24.52 -12.31
C SER A 123 -5.46 -23.68 -11.15
N PRO A 124 -6.03 -22.50 -10.85
CA PRO A 124 -5.64 -21.71 -9.67
C PRO A 124 -5.68 -22.50 -8.36
N GLU A 125 -6.64 -23.42 -8.22
CA GLU A 125 -6.83 -24.27 -7.04
C GLU A 125 -5.67 -25.27 -6.90
N GLU A 126 -5.21 -25.88 -8.00
CA GLU A 126 -4.05 -26.77 -7.99
C GLU A 126 -2.75 -26.02 -7.69
N ILE A 127 -2.64 -24.77 -8.17
CA ILE A 127 -1.49 -23.90 -7.90
C ILE A 127 -1.46 -23.50 -6.42
N ALA A 128 -2.62 -23.14 -5.85
CA ALA A 128 -2.76 -22.82 -4.44
C ALA A 128 -2.38 -24.00 -3.54
N GLU A 129 -2.77 -25.23 -3.92
CA GLU A 129 -2.40 -26.46 -3.20
C GLU A 129 -0.88 -26.72 -3.23
N LYS A 130 -0.22 -26.45 -4.36
CA LYS A 130 1.26 -26.58 -4.42
C LYS A 130 1.96 -25.53 -3.55
N LEU A 131 1.40 -24.33 -3.48
CA LEU A 131 1.95 -23.25 -2.66
C LEU A 131 1.69 -23.46 -1.17
N SER A 132 0.58 -24.09 -0.76
CA SER A 132 0.28 -24.40 0.66
C SER A 132 1.23 -25.46 1.23
N GLN A 133 1.83 -26.28 0.38
CA GLN A 133 2.89 -27.21 0.78
C GLN A 133 4.23 -26.50 1.02
N ARG A 134 4.47 -25.36 0.38
CA ARG A 134 5.71 -24.56 0.54
C ARG A 134 5.59 -23.52 1.65
N TYR A 135 4.41 -22.92 1.83
CA TYR A 135 4.17 -21.86 2.80
C TYR A 135 3.14 -22.30 3.83
N PRO A 136 3.31 -21.97 5.13
CA PRO A 136 2.41 -22.38 6.21
C PRO A 136 1.10 -21.58 6.19
N ALA A 137 0.30 -21.74 5.12
CA ALA A 137 -0.98 -21.09 4.91
C ALA A 137 -1.96 -22.06 4.24
N SER A 138 -3.25 -21.91 4.54
CA SER A 138 -4.29 -22.76 3.94
C SER A 138 -4.42 -22.52 2.43
N LYS A 139 -4.88 -23.53 1.69
CA LYS A 139 -5.14 -23.42 0.26
C LYS A 139 -6.04 -22.24 -0.08
N GLU A 140 -7.09 -22.00 0.71
CA GLU A 140 -8.07 -20.92 0.52
C GLU A 140 -7.41 -19.55 0.72
N THR A 141 -6.53 -19.45 1.70
CA THR A 141 -5.77 -18.22 1.98
C THR A 141 -4.85 -17.89 0.81
N ILE A 142 -4.14 -18.90 0.29
CA ILE A 142 -3.24 -18.72 -0.85
C ILE A 142 -4.00 -18.41 -2.13
N LEU A 143 -5.10 -19.13 -2.40
CA LEU A 143 -5.96 -18.89 -3.55
C LEU A 143 -6.46 -17.45 -3.55
N SER A 144 -6.89 -16.94 -2.39
CA SER A 144 -7.25 -15.53 -2.23
C SER A 144 -6.06 -14.59 -2.45
N ALA A 145 -4.85 -14.96 -2.04
CA ALA A 145 -3.66 -14.11 -2.15
C ALA A 145 -3.09 -14.00 -3.58
N ILE A 146 -3.32 -15.02 -4.42
CA ILE A 146 -2.89 -15.02 -5.83
C ILE A 146 -3.96 -14.52 -6.79
N ASN A 147 -5.16 -14.20 -6.31
CA ASN A 147 -6.32 -13.92 -7.14
C ASN A 147 -6.09 -12.78 -8.14
N GLU A 148 -5.50 -11.66 -7.71
CA GLU A 148 -5.21 -10.53 -8.61
C GLU A 148 -4.17 -10.89 -9.68
N THR A 149 -3.27 -11.84 -9.38
CA THR A 149 -2.31 -12.36 -10.35
C THR A 149 -3.01 -13.24 -11.38
N VAL A 150 -3.88 -14.15 -10.91
CA VAL A 150 -4.73 -15.00 -11.76
C VAL A 150 -5.61 -14.16 -12.68
N ASP A 151 -6.21 -13.09 -12.16
CA ASP A 151 -7.03 -12.16 -12.93
C ASP A 151 -6.24 -11.51 -14.07
N MET A 152 -5.03 -11.03 -13.80
CA MET A 152 -4.18 -10.45 -14.86
C MET A 152 -3.86 -11.48 -15.95
N ILE A 153 -3.52 -12.71 -15.56
CA ILE A 153 -3.20 -13.80 -16.51
C ILE A 153 -4.42 -14.12 -17.38
N ARG A 154 -5.61 -14.25 -16.77
CA ARG A 154 -6.87 -14.52 -17.50
C ARG A 154 -7.22 -13.41 -18.50
N ASN A 155 -6.87 -12.17 -18.19
CA ASN A 155 -7.05 -11.02 -19.09
C ASN A 155 -5.91 -10.87 -20.12
N GLY A 156 -4.98 -11.84 -20.22
CA GLY A 156 -3.87 -11.80 -21.16
C GLY A 156 -2.83 -10.71 -20.86
N MET A 157 -2.83 -10.17 -19.63
CA MET A 157 -1.90 -9.13 -19.22
C MET A 157 -0.59 -9.76 -18.70
N PRO A 158 0.59 -9.24 -19.08
CA PRO A 158 1.85 -9.69 -18.51
C PRO A 158 1.90 -9.38 -17.01
N VAL A 159 2.21 -10.39 -16.19
CA VAL A 159 2.31 -10.23 -14.74
C VAL A 159 3.69 -9.67 -14.37
N PRO A 160 3.78 -8.70 -13.44
CA PRO A 160 5.06 -8.30 -12.87
C PRO A 160 5.63 -9.39 -11.97
N THR A 161 6.92 -9.67 -12.09
CA THR A 161 7.60 -10.75 -11.37
C THR A 161 8.97 -10.28 -10.86
N ASP A 162 9.73 -11.17 -10.24
CA ASP A 162 11.12 -10.95 -9.85
C ASP A 162 12.07 -10.75 -11.05
N LYS A 163 11.61 -11.06 -12.27
CA LYS A 163 12.34 -10.91 -13.56
C LYS A 163 11.64 -9.99 -14.56
N ARG A 164 10.54 -9.33 -14.17
CA ARG A 164 9.78 -8.45 -15.05
C ARG A 164 9.23 -7.25 -14.30
N ILE A 165 9.72 -6.07 -14.65
CA ILE A 165 9.09 -4.80 -14.31
C ILE A 165 7.98 -4.52 -15.33
N THR A 166 6.80 -4.18 -14.85
CA THR A 166 5.70 -3.74 -15.74
C THR A 166 5.37 -2.28 -15.48
N ILE A 167 5.24 -1.49 -16.54
CA ILE A 167 4.91 -0.06 -16.47
C ILE A 167 3.49 0.12 -17.00
N GLU A 168 2.59 0.53 -16.12
CA GLU A 168 1.18 0.74 -16.41
C GLU A 168 0.86 2.23 -16.42
N GLU A 169 0.16 2.69 -17.45
CA GLU A 169 -0.34 4.06 -17.56
C GLU A 169 -1.83 4.09 -17.25
N TRP A 170 -2.23 4.89 -16.27
CA TRP A 170 -3.63 5.07 -15.91
C TRP A 170 -3.89 6.54 -15.58
N GLU A 171 -4.65 7.21 -16.44
CA GLU A 171 -4.88 8.67 -16.37
C GLU A 171 -3.57 9.46 -16.23
N GLU A 172 -3.43 10.31 -15.21
CA GLU A 172 -2.22 11.08 -14.87
C GLU A 172 -1.22 10.32 -14.00
N TYR A 173 -1.31 8.98 -13.95
CA TYR A 173 -0.43 8.13 -13.15
C TYR A 173 0.34 7.14 -14.03
N ILE A 174 1.63 7.01 -13.72
CA ILE A 174 2.48 5.93 -14.21
C ILE A 174 2.80 5.04 -13.01
N ILE A 175 2.47 3.76 -13.12
CA ILE A 175 2.61 2.76 -12.07
C ILE A 175 3.66 1.76 -12.53
N LEU A 176 4.81 1.80 -11.88
CA LEU A 176 5.85 0.79 -12.07
C LEU A 176 5.59 -0.31 -11.06
N HIS A 177 5.32 -1.52 -11.52
CA HIS A 177 5.28 -2.69 -10.64
C HIS A 177 6.65 -3.34 -10.62
N THR A 178 7.22 -3.43 -9.43
CA THR A 178 8.56 -3.94 -9.14
C THR A 178 8.50 -4.94 -7.97
N HIS A 179 9.64 -5.50 -7.58
CA HIS A 179 9.74 -6.43 -6.47
C HIS A 179 11.03 -6.18 -5.67
N PHE A 180 11.37 -4.91 -5.41
CA PHE A 180 12.67 -4.53 -4.85
C PHE A 180 12.62 -4.18 -3.36
N GLY A 181 11.47 -4.29 -2.71
CA GLY A 181 11.33 -3.95 -1.29
C GLY A 181 11.27 -2.44 -1.07
N SER A 182 11.05 -2.03 0.19
CA SER A 182 10.72 -0.63 0.50
C SER A 182 11.84 0.35 0.16
N LEU A 183 13.07 0.07 0.62
CA LEU A 183 14.18 1.03 0.54
C LEU A 183 14.73 1.17 -0.88
N THR A 184 14.83 0.06 -1.64
CA THR A 184 15.28 0.09 -3.02
C THR A 184 14.23 0.76 -3.92
N ASN A 185 12.93 0.48 -3.72
CA ASN A 185 11.88 1.20 -4.44
C ASN A 185 11.85 2.69 -4.08
N ARG A 186 12.09 3.07 -2.82
CA ARG A 186 12.22 4.48 -2.43
C ARG A 186 13.35 5.16 -3.18
N ALA A 187 14.51 4.53 -3.25
CA ALA A 187 15.67 5.04 -3.98
C ALA A 187 15.37 5.20 -5.48
N LEU A 188 14.77 4.17 -6.10
CA LEU A 188 14.35 4.24 -7.51
C LEU A 188 13.31 5.33 -7.75
N ALA A 189 12.32 5.48 -6.86
CA ALA A 189 11.27 6.49 -6.97
C ALA A 189 11.84 7.91 -6.87
N GLN A 190 12.76 8.16 -5.93
CA GLN A 190 13.42 9.46 -5.80
C GLN A 190 14.31 9.77 -7.01
N LEU A 191 15.07 8.79 -7.50
CA LEU A 191 15.91 8.95 -8.68
C LEU A 191 15.06 9.25 -9.93
N LEU A 192 14.02 8.46 -10.20
CA LEU A 192 13.14 8.67 -11.34
C LEU A 192 12.43 10.03 -11.23
N GLY A 193 11.90 10.38 -10.06
CA GLY A 193 11.26 11.68 -9.86
C GLY A 193 12.21 12.84 -10.16
N HIS A 194 13.45 12.76 -9.66
CA HIS A 194 14.47 13.76 -9.92
C HIS A 194 14.80 13.90 -11.41
N LEU A 195 15.03 12.79 -12.11
CA LEU A 195 15.42 12.81 -13.52
C LEU A 195 14.28 13.23 -14.45
N ILE A 196 13.04 12.86 -14.13
CA ILE A 196 11.87 13.36 -14.86
C ILE A 196 11.77 14.87 -14.70
N THR A 197 11.96 15.38 -13.47
CA THR A 197 11.94 16.83 -13.22
C THR A 197 13.09 17.56 -13.91
N GLU A 198 14.30 17.00 -13.92
CA GLU A 198 15.42 17.61 -14.67
C GLU A 198 15.16 17.66 -16.18
N ARG A 199 14.56 16.61 -16.76
CA ARG A 199 14.27 16.56 -18.20
C ARG A 199 13.11 17.43 -18.63
N THR A 200 12.05 17.48 -17.82
CA THR A 200 10.77 18.11 -18.22
C THR A 200 10.57 19.50 -17.64
N GLY A 201 11.33 19.88 -16.61
CA GLY A 201 11.12 21.11 -15.83
C GLY A 201 9.91 21.04 -14.90
N TYR A 202 9.07 20.00 -14.98
CA TYR A 202 7.90 19.82 -14.13
C TYR A 202 8.23 18.96 -12.92
N THR A 203 7.81 19.42 -11.74
CA THR A 203 7.93 18.62 -10.52
C THR A 203 6.94 17.46 -10.60
N VAL A 204 7.42 16.24 -10.40
CA VAL A 204 6.55 15.05 -10.32
C VAL A 204 6.47 14.56 -8.88
N ALA A 205 5.27 14.16 -8.48
CA ALA A 205 5.06 13.55 -7.19
C ALA A 205 5.26 12.04 -7.32
N THR A 206 6.12 11.48 -6.46
CA THR A 206 6.41 10.05 -6.45
C THR A 206 5.99 9.43 -5.12
N GLN A 207 5.45 8.23 -5.20
CA GLN A 207 5.10 7.38 -4.08
C GLN A 207 5.59 5.96 -4.33
N HIS A 208 5.75 5.20 -3.26
CA HIS A 208 6.19 3.83 -3.38
C HIS A 208 5.59 2.96 -2.28
N ASP A 209 5.42 1.68 -2.62
CA ASP A 209 5.27 0.58 -1.68
C ASP A 209 6.42 -0.44 -1.98
N PRO A 210 6.55 -1.54 -1.23
CA PRO A 210 7.60 -2.54 -1.48
C PRO A 210 7.60 -3.19 -2.88
N TYR A 211 6.51 -3.06 -3.61
CA TYR A 211 6.21 -3.73 -4.87
C TYR A 211 5.86 -2.77 -6.01
N ARG A 212 5.72 -1.45 -5.74
CA ARG A 212 5.26 -0.48 -6.73
C ARG A 212 5.85 0.90 -6.50
N ILE A 213 5.96 1.64 -7.60
CA ILE A 213 6.24 3.07 -7.60
C ILE A 213 5.12 3.75 -8.38
N LEU A 214 4.42 4.68 -7.74
CA LEU A 214 3.43 5.55 -8.36
C LEU A 214 4.09 6.89 -8.67
N ILE A 215 3.97 7.34 -9.92
CA ILE A 215 4.43 8.64 -10.36
C ILE A 215 3.21 9.39 -10.90
N GLN A 216 2.82 10.47 -10.21
CA GLN A 216 1.84 11.40 -10.75
C GLN A 216 2.58 12.45 -11.58
N TRP A 217 2.11 12.63 -12.80
CA TRP A 217 2.70 13.57 -13.74
C TRP A 217 1.68 14.62 -14.17
N ALA A 218 2.16 15.81 -14.49
CA ALA A 218 1.39 16.86 -15.12
C ALA A 218 2.17 17.29 -16.37
N GLY A 219 1.88 16.77 -17.57
CA GLY A 219 2.65 17.16 -18.76
C GLY A 219 2.51 16.26 -19.99
N GLU A 220 3.66 15.85 -20.57
CA GLU A 220 3.79 14.90 -21.71
C GLU A 220 4.50 13.56 -21.38
N VAL A 221 4.84 13.31 -20.10
CA VAL A 221 5.49 12.07 -19.64
C VAL A 221 4.59 10.86 -19.86
N ARG A 222 5.08 9.90 -20.65
CA ARG A 222 4.42 8.60 -20.85
C ARG A 222 5.26 7.49 -20.23
N GLY A 223 4.70 6.29 -20.09
CA GLY A 223 5.41 5.10 -19.65
C GLY A 223 6.64 4.79 -20.52
N LYS A 224 6.59 5.13 -21.81
CA LYS A 224 7.77 5.08 -22.70
C LYS A 224 8.92 5.98 -22.25
N SER A 225 8.62 7.16 -21.71
CA SER A 225 9.65 8.07 -21.17
C SER A 225 10.36 7.44 -19.98
N ILE A 226 9.63 6.70 -19.14
CA ILE A 226 10.22 5.96 -18.01
C ILE A 226 11.14 4.84 -18.50
N ILE A 227 10.71 4.09 -19.53
CA ILE A 227 11.54 3.04 -20.15
C ILE A 227 12.84 3.65 -20.67
N GLN A 228 12.76 4.77 -21.39
CA GLN A 228 13.95 5.47 -21.90
C GLN A 228 14.88 5.93 -20.79
N ILE A 229 14.34 6.51 -19.71
CA ILE A 229 15.12 6.91 -18.54
C ILE A 229 15.85 5.72 -17.93
N ILE A 230 15.16 4.58 -17.74
CA ILE A 230 15.77 3.35 -17.21
C ILE A 230 16.84 2.82 -18.15
N ASP A 231 16.59 2.78 -19.46
CA ASP A 231 17.53 2.29 -20.46
C ASP A 231 18.80 3.15 -20.56
N GLU A 232 18.71 4.46 -20.34
CA GLU A 232 19.88 5.35 -20.32
C GLU A 232 20.73 5.18 -19.04
N ILE A 233 20.10 4.87 -17.91
CA ILE A 233 20.78 4.81 -16.60
C ILE A 233 21.34 3.42 -16.31
N LYS A 234 20.73 2.36 -16.83
CA LYS A 234 21.07 0.98 -16.44
C LYS A 234 22.56 0.64 -16.65
N ASP A 235 23.19 1.24 -17.66
CA ASP A 235 24.59 1.05 -18.03
C ASP A 235 25.51 2.17 -17.50
N SER A 236 24.96 3.12 -16.75
CA SER A 236 25.73 4.22 -16.18
C SER A 236 26.65 3.75 -15.04
N PRO A 237 27.84 4.34 -14.88
CA PRO A 237 28.72 4.03 -13.75
C PRO A 237 28.01 4.23 -12.41
N SER A 238 28.32 3.39 -11.43
CA SER A 238 27.73 3.48 -10.08
C SER A 238 27.92 4.85 -9.40
N GLY A 239 29.00 5.56 -9.74
CA GLY A 239 29.25 6.95 -9.31
C GLY A 239 28.19 7.93 -9.81
N TYR A 240 27.79 7.81 -11.08
CA TYR A 240 26.74 8.65 -11.66
C TYR A 240 25.38 8.43 -10.98
N VAL A 241 25.00 7.17 -10.75
CA VAL A 241 23.76 6.82 -10.03
C VAL A 241 23.78 7.38 -8.61
N ARG A 242 24.92 7.26 -7.91
CA ARG A 242 25.12 7.83 -6.57
C ARG A 242 24.94 9.35 -6.57
N GLU A 243 25.55 10.06 -7.52
CA GLU A 243 25.46 11.51 -7.61
C GLU A 243 24.04 11.98 -7.90
N ALA A 244 23.37 11.36 -8.87
CA ALA A 244 21.98 11.67 -9.21
C ALA A 244 21.03 11.41 -8.02
N LEU A 245 21.20 10.27 -7.33
CA LEU A 245 20.41 9.98 -6.13
C LEU A 245 20.73 10.95 -4.98
N THR A 246 21.99 11.37 -4.84
CA THR A 246 22.40 12.39 -3.85
C THR A 246 21.66 13.71 -4.11
N ARG A 247 21.65 14.20 -5.36
CA ARG A 247 20.94 15.43 -5.74
C ARG A 247 19.43 15.33 -5.49
N ALA A 248 18.84 14.16 -5.76
CA ALA A 248 17.44 13.87 -5.45
C ALA A 248 17.16 13.93 -3.93
N CYS A 249 18.01 13.26 -3.16
CA CYS A 249 17.84 13.03 -1.73
C CYS A 249 17.98 14.30 -0.88
N VAL A 250 18.96 15.17 -1.19
CA VAL A 250 19.28 16.36 -0.38
C VAL A 250 18.11 17.35 -0.27
N ARG A 251 17.17 17.31 -1.23
CA ARG A 251 15.97 18.16 -1.23
C ARG A 251 14.87 17.62 -0.30
N THR A 252 14.93 16.35 0.08
CA THR A 252 13.89 15.66 0.86
C THR A 252 13.98 15.94 2.37
N GLY A 253 12.85 15.82 3.07
CA GLY A 253 12.80 15.95 4.53
C GLY A 253 13.60 14.88 5.27
N ILE A 254 13.75 13.68 4.69
CA ILE A 254 14.54 12.58 5.26
C ILE A 254 16.01 13.00 5.43
N PHE A 255 16.62 13.56 4.40
CA PHE A 255 18.01 14.02 4.48
C PHE A 255 18.16 15.15 5.50
N LYS A 256 17.25 16.12 5.50
CA LYS A 256 17.25 17.25 6.46
C LYS A 256 17.22 16.76 7.90
N ARG A 257 16.35 15.79 8.20
CA ARG A 257 16.25 15.15 9.51
C ARG A 257 17.55 14.44 9.90
N ARG A 258 18.11 13.62 9.01
CA ARG A 258 19.38 12.91 9.27
C ARG A 258 20.53 13.87 9.50
N LEU A 259 20.61 14.96 8.72
CA LEU A 259 21.63 15.98 8.90
C LEU A 259 21.55 16.63 10.28
N ILE A 260 20.35 16.97 10.77
CA ILE A 260 20.17 17.51 12.13
C ILE A 260 20.64 16.49 13.18
N HIS A 261 20.25 15.22 13.04
CA HIS A 261 20.63 14.18 13.99
C HIS A 261 22.14 13.96 14.04
N VAL A 262 22.80 13.94 12.87
CA VAL A 262 24.26 13.84 12.78
C VAL A 262 24.90 15.09 13.38
N ALA A 263 24.46 16.29 13.00
CA ALA A 263 25.03 17.53 13.52
C ALA A 263 24.89 17.65 15.05
N ARG A 264 23.80 17.13 15.64
CA ARG A 264 23.65 17.01 17.10
C ARG A 264 24.65 16.04 17.72
N ARG A 265 24.81 14.84 17.15
CA ARG A 265 25.80 13.86 17.64
C ARG A 265 27.23 14.37 17.53
N PHE A 266 27.55 15.13 16.49
CA PHE A 266 28.85 15.79 16.32
C PHE A 266 29.02 17.03 17.23
N GLY A 267 27.99 17.42 17.99
CA GLY A 267 28.03 18.60 18.87
C GLY A 267 27.98 19.95 18.13
N ALA A 268 27.82 19.93 16.80
CA ALA A 268 27.68 21.14 15.99
C ALA A 268 26.33 21.84 16.20
N LEU A 269 25.31 21.10 16.65
CA LEU A 269 24.02 21.63 17.07
C LEU A 269 23.71 21.24 18.51
N LYS A 270 23.34 22.23 19.34
CA LYS A 270 22.85 21.96 20.69
C LYS A 270 21.49 21.25 20.63
N LYS A 271 21.24 20.37 21.60
CA LYS A 271 20.02 19.53 21.69
C LYS A 271 18.71 20.32 21.72
N ARG A 272 18.70 21.54 22.26
CA ARG A 272 17.50 22.37 22.48
C ARG A 272 17.43 23.63 21.62
N VAL A 273 18.14 23.67 20.49
CA VAL A 273 18.03 24.82 19.56
C VAL A 273 16.67 24.77 18.88
N ASP A 274 15.93 25.88 18.94
CA ASP A 274 14.68 26.02 18.23
C ASP A 274 14.92 26.23 16.73
N LEU A 275 14.78 25.15 15.97
CA LEU A 275 14.95 25.15 14.52
C LEU A 275 13.82 25.89 13.77
N SER A 276 12.75 26.31 14.44
CA SER A 276 11.68 27.11 13.81
C SER A 276 12.18 28.49 13.35
N SER A 277 13.25 29.00 13.98
CA SER A 277 13.84 30.31 13.70
C SER A 277 14.88 30.30 12.57
N VAL A 278 15.38 29.12 12.16
CA VAL A 278 16.44 28.96 11.17
C VAL A 278 15.90 28.25 9.93
N SER A 279 16.20 28.79 8.75
CA SER A 279 15.90 28.06 7.51
C SER A 279 16.74 26.79 7.44
N LEU A 280 16.09 25.62 7.48
CA LEU A 280 16.71 24.30 7.26
C LEU A 280 17.64 24.29 6.04
N GLN A 281 17.29 25.03 5.00
CA GLN A 281 18.08 25.08 3.78
C GLN A 281 19.40 25.83 3.95
N SER A 282 19.44 26.87 4.79
CA SER A 282 20.68 27.55 5.14
C SER A 282 21.59 26.65 5.98
N LEU A 283 21.00 25.86 6.87
CA LEU A 283 21.73 24.92 7.72
C LEU A 283 22.37 23.79 6.89
N ILE A 284 21.64 23.27 5.89
CA ILE A 284 22.20 22.29 4.94
C ILE A 284 23.43 22.86 4.25
N ARG A 285 23.31 24.07 3.68
CA ARG A 285 24.41 24.75 2.97
C ARG A 285 25.64 24.96 3.85
N SER A 286 25.47 25.28 5.14
CA SER A 286 26.61 25.46 6.06
C SER A 286 27.37 24.17 6.36
N PHE A 287 26.75 23.00 6.18
CA PHE A 287 27.40 21.71 6.38
C PHE A 287 27.90 21.07 5.08
N GLU A 288 27.58 21.62 3.90
CA GLU A 288 28.10 21.08 2.63
C GLU A 288 29.63 21.01 2.64
N GLY A 289 30.19 19.87 2.21
CA GLY A 289 31.63 19.61 2.24
C GLY A 289 32.21 19.25 3.61
N THR A 290 31.40 19.14 4.66
CA THR A 290 31.84 18.71 5.99
C THR A 290 31.62 17.22 6.23
N VAL A 291 32.33 16.65 7.21
CA VAL A 291 32.15 15.26 7.66
C VAL A 291 30.71 14.99 8.14
N ILE A 292 30.04 16.00 8.71
CA ILE A 292 28.64 15.92 9.14
C ILE A 292 27.72 15.64 7.96
N TYR A 293 27.96 16.31 6.84
CA TYR A 293 27.17 16.14 5.62
C TYR A 293 27.43 14.79 4.95
N GLU A 294 28.69 14.37 4.89
CA GLU A 294 29.05 13.04 4.39
C GLU A 294 28.44 11.92 5.23
N GLU A 295 28.48 12.04 6.57
CA GLU A 295 27.90 11.05 7.47
C GLU A 295 26.37 11.03 7.37
N ALA A 296 25.72 12.18 7.22
CA ALA A 296 24.28 12.25 6.96
C ALA A 296 23.90 11.53 5.67
N LEU A 297 24.66 11.72 4.58
CA LEU A 297 24.45 10.98 3.33
C LEU A 297 24.66 9.48 3.50
N LYS A 298 25.73 9.07 4.22
CA LYS A 298 26.00 7.66 4.52
C LYS A 298 24.83 7.02 5.29
N GLU A 299 24.31 7.70 6.30
CA GLU A 299 23.15 7.20 7.05
C GLU A 299 21.91 7.08 6.19
N VAL A 300 21.62 8.08 5.35
CA VAL A 300 20.46 8.00 4.45
C VAL A 300 20.58 6.82 3.49
N PHE A 301 21.74 6.63 2.85
CA PHE A 301 21.97 5.50 1.92
C PHE A 301 22.12 4.12 2.58
N ALA A 302 22.16 4.06 3.90
CA ALA A 302 22.21 2.80 4.63
C ALA A 302 20.88 2.46 5.34
N LYS A 303 20.16 3.48 5.82
CA LYS A 303 18.98 3.31 6.68
C LYS A 303 17.68 3.64 5.97
N ASP A 304 17.68 4.66 5.11
CA ASP A 304 16.44 5.20 4.53
C ASP A 304 16.31 4.92 3.02
N LEU A 305 17.42 4.69 2.33
CA LEU A 305 17.53 4.34 0.92
C LEU A 305 18.51 3.18 0.76
N ASP A 306 18.28 2.32 -0.23
CA ASP A 306 19.23 1.25 -0.57
C ASP A 306 19.89 1.51 -1.93
N LEU A 307 21.00 2.28 -1.90
CA LEU A 307 21.79 2.58 -3.10
C LEU A 307 22.43 1.32 -3.68
N LYS A 308 22.89 0.38 -2.84
CA LYS A 308 23.55 -0.85 -3.29
C LYS A 308 22.56 -1.75 -4.02
N GLY A 309 21.36 -1.91 -3.48
CA GLY A 309 20.26 -2.62 -4.13
C GLY A 309 19.84 -1.95 -5.44
N LEU A 310 19.78 -0.62 -5.49
CA LEU A 310 19.43 0.10 -6.71
C LEU A 310 20.46 -0.14 -7.83
N ILE A 311 21.76 -0.04 -7.53
CA ILE A 311 22.82 -0.36 -8.50
C ILE A 311 22.71 -1.81 -8.98
N ARG A 312 22.44 -2.77 -8.06
CA ARG A 312 22.22 -4.17 -8.41
C ARG A 312 21.01 -4.37 -9.33
N VAL A 313 19.93 -3.64 -9.10
CA VAL A 313 18.74 -3.67 -9.96
C VAL A 313 19.08 -3.19 -11.37
N PHE A 314 19.80 -2.07 -11.50
CA PHE A 314 20.25 -1.58 -12.81
C PHE A 314 21.15 -2.59 -13.53
N GLN A 315 22.10 -3.20 -12.82
CA GLN A 315 22.95 -4.25 -13.38
C GLN A 315 22.10 -5.44 -13.89
N ARG A 316 21.13 -5.91 -13.10
CA ARG A 316 20.22 -6.99 -13.53
C ARG A 316 19.36 -6.61 -14.74
N ILE A 317 19.02 -5.33 -14.91
CA ILE A 317 18.32 -4.86 -16.13
C ILE A 317 19.29 -4.83 -17.32
N SER A 318 20.53 -4.38 -17.11
CA SER A 318 21.60 -4.37 -18.13
C SER A 318 21.92 -5.78 -18.62
N ASP A 319 22.09 -6.74 -17.70
CA ASP A 319 22.39 -8.15 -17.99
C ASP A 319 21.21 -8.90 -18.66
N GLY A 320 20.02 -8.29 -18.72
CA GLY A 320 18.81 -8.91 -19.26
C GLY A 320 18.09 -9.86 -18.30
N ASP A 321 18.54 -9.98 -17.05
CA ASP A 321 17.86 -10.75 -15.99
C ASP A 321 16.48 -10.19 -15.63
N ILE A 322 16.32 -8.87 -15.73
CA ILE A 322 15.05 -8.17 -15.50
C ILE A 322 14.62 -7.49 -16.80
N SER A 323 13.47 -7.90 -17.32
CA SER A 323 12.82 -7.25 -18.46
C SER A 323 11.94 -6.07 -18.02
N VAL A 324 11.88 -5.02 -18.82
CA VAL A 324 10.96 -3.88 -18.61
C VAL A 324 9.92 -3.90 -19.72
N VAL A 325 8.64 -4.02 -19.37
CA VAL A 325 7.54 -4.08 -20.34
C VAL A 325 6.48 -3.05 -20.05
N GLN A 326 5.88 -2.49 -21.10
CA GLN A 326 4.73 -1.60 -20.97
C GLN A 326 3.44 -2.41 -20.93
N LEU A 327 2.63 -2.19 -19.90
CA LEU A 327 1.27 -2.69 -19.79
C LEU A 327 0.32 -1.73 -20.50
N ARG A 328 -0.51 -2.26 -21.40
CA ARG A 328 -1.62 -1.53 -22.00
C ARG A 328 -2.87 -1.84 -21.20
N VAL A 329 -3.41 -0.82 -20.54
CA VAL A 329 -4.70 -0.90 -19.85
C VAL A 329 -5.66 0.10 -20.50
N TYR A 330 -6.92 -0.29 -20.66
CA TYR A 330 -7.95 0.53 -21.29
C TYR A 330 -9.04 0.86 -20.27
N GLY A 331 -9.17 2.15 -19.92
CA GLY A 331 -10.22 2.67 -19.05
C GLY A 331 -10.08 2.36 -17.55
N GLN A 332 -9.52 1.20 -17.18
CA GLN A 332 -9.39 0.75 -15.79
C GLN A 332 -7.96 0.28 -15.48
N PRO A 333 -7.45 0.52 -14.24
CA PRO A 333 -6.16 0.00 -13.84
C PRO A 333 -6.22 -1.52 -13.59
N SER A 334 -5.08 -2.19 -13.74
CA SER A 334 -4.94 -3.63 -13.50
C SER A 334 -5.34 -4.01 -12.06
N SER A 335 -5.68 -5.27 -11.83
CA SER A 335 -6.00 -5.77 -10.47
C SER A 335 -4.88 -5.48 -9.48
N LEU A 336 -3.62 -5.58 -9.90
CA LEU A 336 -2.49 -5.22 -9.05
C LEU A 336 -2.36 -3.71 -8.85
N ALA A 337 -2.61 -2.87 -9.87
CA ALA A 337 -2.52 -1.42 -9.72
C ALA A 337 -3.59 -0.89 -8.76
N ARG A 338 -4.81 -1.43 -8.82
CA ARG A 338 -5.90 -1.08 -7.88
C ARG A 338 -5.51 -1.28 -6.43
N LEU A 339 -4.88 -2.42 -6.09
CA LEU A 339 -4.39 -2.69 -4.74
C LEU A 339 -3.30 -1.68 -4.30
N GLY A 340 -2.40 -1.32 -5.22
CA GLY A 340 -1.33 -0.36 -4.94
C GLY A 340 -1.88 1.05 -4.69
N ILE A 341 -2.78 1.49 -5.57
CA ILE A 341 -3.47 2.76 -5.46
C ILE A 341 -4.22 2.86 -4.12
N GLU A 342 -5.00 1.84 -3.77
CA GLU A 342 -5.77 1.80 -2.51
C GLU A 342 -4.87 1.94 -1.28
N LYS A 343 -3.70 1.28 -1.26
CA LYS A 343 -2.76 1.37 -0.14
C LYS A 343 -2.01 2.71 -0.08
N VAL A 344 -1.58 3.22 -1.23
CA VAL A 344 -0.79 4.46 -1.32
C VAL A 344 -1.66 5.70 -1.09
N SER A 345 -2.92 5.66 -1.52
CA SER A 345 -3.88 6.76 -1.34
C SER A 345 -4.37 6.90 0.10
N MET A 346 -4.39 5.84 0.89
CA MET A 346 -4.64 5.93 2.34
C MET A 346 -3.53 6.68 3.08
N LYS A 347 -2.33 6.77 2.50
CA LYS A 347 -1.16 7.41 3.10
C LYS A 347 -0.93 8.84 2.57
N THR A 348 -1.42 9.16 1.37
CA THR A 348 -1.06 10.41 0.65
C THR A 348 -2.13 10.88 -0.33
N ASP A 349 -2.06 12.16 -0.67
CA ASP A 349 -3.03 12.89 -1.49
C ASP A 349 -2.77 12.95 -2.99
N LEU A 350 -1.96 12.04 -3.51
CA LEU A 350 -1.67 12.08 -4.94
C LEU A 350 -2.92 11.82 -5.79
N ILE A 351 -3.97 11.20 -5.24
CA ILE A 351 -5.16 10.78 -6.00
C ILE A 351 -6.40 11.57 -5.55
N PRO A 352 -7.03 12.36 -6.44
CA PRO A 352 -8.26 13.10 -6.13
C PRO A 352 -9.36 12.20 -5.54
N PRO A 353 -10.15 12.69 -4.56
CA PRO A 353 -11.18 11.90 -3.88
C PRO A 353 -12.21 11.25 -4.82
N GLU A 354 -12.62 11.92 -5.91
CA GLU A 354 -13.60 11.41 -6.87
C GLU A 354 -13.05 10.19 -7.63
N LYS A 355 -11.79 10.29 -8.05
CA LYS A 355 -11.07 9.19 -8.71
C LYS A 355 -10.85 8.04 -7.76
N MET A 356 -10.50 8.35 -6.52
CA MET A 356 -10.34 7.38 -5.44
C MET A 356 -11.63 6.59 -5.22
N LYS A 357 -12.78 7.28 -5.12
CA LYS A 357 -14.08 6.62 -4.97
C LYS A 357 -14.33 5.63 -6.10
N ARG A 358 -14.08 6.03 -7.35
CA ARG A 358 -14.22 5.16 -8.52
C ARG A 358 -13.29 3.95 -8.45
N ILE A 359 -12.02 4.13 -8.06
CA ILE A 359 -11.07 3.01 -7.92
C ILE A 359 -11.49 2.05 -6.82
N LEU A 360 -11.92 2.57 -5.66
CA LEU A 360 -12.40 1.75 -4.54
C LEU A 360 -13.64 0.95 -4.92
N LEU A 361 -14.58 1.59 -5.63
CA LEU A 361 -15.76 0.92 -6.17
C LEU A 361 -15.40 -0.20 -7.15
N GLU A 362 -14.50 0.06 -8.09
CA GLU A 362 -14.05 -0.94 -9.07
C GLU A 362 -13.26 -2.07 -8.40
N SER A 363 -12.40 -1.76 -7.43
CA SER A 363 -11.67 -2.74 -6.61
C SER A 363 -12.64 -3.64 -5.85
N ALA A 364 -13.65 -3.05 -5.19
CA ALA A 364 -14.70 -3.77 -4.49
C ALA A 364 -15.50 -4.65 -5.44
N ARG A 365 -15.88 -4.11 -6.61
CA ARG A 365 -16.61 -4.85 -7.65
C ARG A 365 -15.84 -6.08 -8.10
N ALA A 366 -14.60 -5.92 -8.55
CA ALA A 366 -13.81 -7.07 -9.02
C ALA A 366 -13.56 -8.09 -7.91
N ARG A 367 -13.27 -7.63 -6.68
CA ARG A 367 -13.11 -8.52 -5.53
C ARG A 367 -14.37 -9.35 -5.27
N LEU A 368 -15.53 -8.71 -5.20
CA LEU A 368 -16.80 -9.38 -4.89
C LEU A 368 -17.24 -10.34 -6.02
N LEU A 369 -16.98 -9.97 -7.27
CA LEU A 369 -17.30 -10.82 -8.43
C LEU A 369 -16.34 -12.02 -8.54
N ASN A 370 -15.06 -11.86 -8.18
CA ASN A 370 -14.09 -12.95 -8.20
C ASN A 370 -14.12 -13.84 -6.95
N GLU A 371 -14.92 -13.53 -5.93
CA GLU A 371 -15.10 -14.47 -4.82
C GLU A 371 -15.74 -15.77 -5.30
N THR A 372 -15.25 -16.89 -4.77
CA THR A 372 -15.88 -18.20 -4.92
C THR A 372 -16.64 -18.55 -3.65
N ARG A 373 -17.87 -19.01 -3.81
CA ARG A 373 -18.77 -19.36 -2.71
C ARG A 373 -19.44 -20.71 -2.98
N THR A 374 -19.70 -21.45 -1.92
CA THR A 374 -20.39 -22.73 -1.98
C THR A 374 -21.89 -22.49 -2.00
N PHE A 375 -22.55 -22.94 -3.07
CA PHE A 375 -24.00 -22.88 -3.23
C PHE A 375 -24.62 -24.25 -2.97
N ILE A 376 -25.70 -24.29 -2.20
CA ILE A 376 -26.45 -25.51 -1.87
C ILE A 376 -27.94 -25.29 -2.12
N CYS A 377 -28.62 -26.26 -2.73
CA CYS A 377 -30.07 -26.15 -2.92
C CYS A 377 -30.82 -26.49 -1.63
N VAL A 378 -31.60 -25.55 -1.08
CA VAL A 378 -32.38 -25.79 0.15
C VAL A 378 -33.77 -26.39 -0.11
N SER A 379 -34.12 -26.61 -1.38
CA SER A 379 -35.38 -27.27 -1.76
C SER A 379 -35.20 -28.78 -1.89
N CYS A 380 -34.24 -29.22 -2.72
CA CYS A 380 -33.96 -30.66 -2.87
C CYS A 380 -32.87 -31.16 -1.92
N TRP A 381 -31.97 -30.30 -1.41
CA TRP A 381 -30.79 -30.73 -0.65
C TRP A 381 -29.91 -31.77 -1.36
N ASP A 382 -29.91 -31.78 -2.70
CA ASP A 382 -29.18 -32.76 -3.53
C ASP A 382 -28.25 -32.08 -4.56
N TYR A 383 -28.02 -30.77 -4.43
CA TYR A 383 -27.10 -30.01 -5.27
C TYR A 383 -26.20 -29.14 -4.41
N ILE A 384 -24.90 -29.24 -4.66
CA ILE A 384 -23.84 -28.44 -4.07
C ILE A 384 -22.79 -28.13 -5.14
N ASP A 385 -22.26 -26.91 -5.13
CA ASP A 385 -21.26 -26.48 -6.12
C ASP A 385 -20.53 -25.21 -5.65
N SER A 386 -19.23 -25.11 -5.88
CA SER A 386 -18.44 -23.90 -5.67
C SER A 386 -18.45 -23.05 -6.93
N ILE A 387 -19.13 -21.92 -6.87
CA ILE A 387 -19.32 -21.05 -8.04
C ILE A 387 -18.68 -19.70 -7.75
N ARG A 388 -17.88 -19.20 -8.70
CA ARG A 388 -17.42 -17.82 -8.70
C ARG A 388 -18.59 -16.88 -8.93
N ILE A 389 -18.73 -15.83 -8.12
CA ILE A 389 -19.89 -14.94 -8.18
C ILE A 389 -20.09 -14.37 -9.59
N ASP A 390 -19.02 -14.08 -10.33
CA ASP A 390 -19.11 -13.59 -11.69
C ASP A 390 -19.76 -14.59 -12.66
N ASP A 391 -19.50 -15.88 -12.51
CA ASP A 391 -20.05 -16.95 -13.35
C ASP A 391 -21.49 -17.33 -12.96
N LEU A 392 -21.98 -16.81 -11.82
CA LEU A 392 -23.36 -17.04 -11.37
C LEU A 392 -24.37 -16.33 -12.29
N PRO A 393 -25.42 -17.01 -12.77
CA PRO A 393 -26.50 -16.37 -13.53
C PRO A 393 -27.23 -15.28 -12.74
N LEU A 394 -27.78 -14.27 -13.41
CA LEU A 394 -28.56 -13.19 -12.77
C LEU A 394 -29.69 -13.71 -11.87
N LYS A 395 -30.36 -14.77 -12.32
CA LYS A 395 -31.40 -15.50 -11.57
C LYS A 395 -30.96 -16.96 -11.43
N PRO A 396 -30.16 -17.29 -10.40
CA PRO A 396 -29.59 -18.62 -10.27
C PRO A 396 -30.69 -19.63 -9.92
N LYS A 397 -30.63 -20.80 -10.55
CA LYS A 397 -31.55 -21.93 -10.35
C LYS A 397 -30.76 -23.20 -10.13
N CYS A 398 -31.29 -24.09 -9.30
CA CYS A 398 -30.72 -25.39 -9.08
C CYS A 398 -30.80 -26.23 -10.37
N PRO A 399 -29.68 -26.79 -10.88
CA PRO A 399 -29.69 -27.61 -12.09
C PRO A 399 -30.38 -28.97 -11.89
N ARG A 400 -30.57 -29.43 -10.63
CA ARG A 400 -31.24 -30.70 -10.31
C ARG A 400 -32.76 -30.59 -10.26
N CYS A 401 -33.30 -29.58 -9.58
CA CYS A 401 -34.74 -29.45 -9.32
C CYS A 401 -35.38 -28.18 -9.88
N GLY A 402 -34.61 -27.29 -10.53
CA GLY A 402 -35.10 -26.04 -11.09
C GLY A 402 -35.46 -24.94 -10.07
N SER A 403 -35.35 -25.22 -8.76
CA SER A 403 -35.67 -24.25 -7.71
C SER A 403 -34.70 -23.06 -7.70
N ASN A 404 -35.22 -21.85 -7.48
CA ASN A 404 -34.43 -20.63 -7.26
C ASN A 404 -33.94 -20.45 -5.81
N ARG A 405 -34.19 -21.43 -4.93
CA ARG A 405 -33.78 -21.39 -3.51
C ARG A 405 -32.39 -22.01 -3.35
N LEU A 406 -31.37 -21.28 -3.78
CA LEU A 406 -29.97 -21.64 -3.59
C LEU A 406 -29.41 -20.87 -2.39
N GLY A 407 -29.03 -21.58 -1.34
CA GLY A 407 -28.31 -21.04 -0.20
C GLY A 407 -26.85 -20.84 -0.55
N MET A 408 -26.27 -19.73 -0.10
CA MET A 408 -24.85 -19.44 -0.22
C MET A 408 -24.20 -19.58 1.15
N LEU A 409 -23.07 -20.27 1.23
CA LEU A 409 -22.32 -20.56 2.43
C LEU A 409 -20.86 -20.10 2.31
N ARG A 410 -20.23 -19.84 3.45
CA ARG A 410 -18.81 -19.43 3.57
C ARG A 410 -17.86 -20.59 3.90
N VAL A 411 -18.34 -21.82 3.82
CA VAL A 411 -17.58 -23.05 4.07
C VAL A 411 -17.28 -23.75 2.74
N ASP A 412 -16.30 -24.65 2.73
CA ASP A 412 -16.01 -25.47 1.55
C ASP A 412 -17.13 -26.49 1.25
N GLU A 413 -17.05 -27.13 0.08
CA GLU A 413 -18.02 -28.15 -0.33
C GLU A 413 -18.09 -29.34 0.61
N GLY A 414 -16.96 -29.77 1.18
CA GLY A 414 -16.91 -30.93 2.08
C GLY A 414 -17.67 -30.68 3.37
N GLU A 415 -17.49 -29.50 3.97
CA GLU A 415 -18.23 -29.11 5.17
C GLU A 415 -19.73 -28.93 4.85
N ALA A 416 -20.08 -28.30 3.73
CA ALA A 416 -21.47 -28.13 3.33
C ALA A 416 -22.16 -29.45 2.89
N TYR A 417 -21.40 -30.44 2.38
CA TYR A 417 -21.91 -31.76 2.00
C TYR A 417 -22.53 -32.51 3.18
N THR A 418 -22.09 -32.23 4.42
CA THR A 418 -22.69 -32.81 5.63
C THR A 418 -24.19 -32.55 5.75
N LEU A 419 -24.69 -31.46 5.16
CA LEU A 419 -26.12 -31.13 5.12
C LEU A 419 -26.91 -32.00 4.14
N ILE A 420 -26.26 -32.46 3.07
CA ILE A 420 -26.83 -33.38 2.07
C ILE A 420 -26.82 -34.80 2.63
N ASP A 421 -25.68 -35.25 3.16
CA ASP A 421 -25.50 -36.60 3.71
C ASP A 421 -26.50 -36.91 4.85
N LYS A 422 -26.72 -35.93 5.73
CA LYS A 422 -27.62 -36.05 6.89
C LYS A 422 -29.04 -35.56 6.62
N LYS A 423 -29.47 -35.57 5.36
CA LYS A 423 -30.84 -35.19 4.98
C LYS A 423 -31.86 -36.03 5.75
N GLY A 424 -32.69 -35.37 6.56
CA GLY A 424 -33.70 -36.02 7.41
C GLY A 424 -33.18 -36.57 8.74
N GLN A 425 -31.91 -36.41 9.07
CA GLN A 425 -31.31 -36.88 10.32
C GLN A 425 -31.16 -35.75 11.37
N ARG A 426 -30.81 -36.13 12.60
CA ARG A 426 -30.61 -35.18 13.71
C ARG A 426 -29.28 -34.46 13.57
N LEU A 427 -29.33 -33.19 13.17
CA LEU A 427 -28.16 -32.32 13.02
C LEU A 427 -27.57 -31.87 14.37
N ARG A 428 -26.24 -31.78 14.43
CA ARG A 428 -25.45 -31.15 15.50
C ARG A 428 -25.70 -29.65 15.55
N LYS A 429 -25.29 -29.00 16.65
CA LYS A 429 -25.49 -27.54 16.85
C LYS A 429 -24.82 -26.70 15.74
N SER A 430 -23.62 -27.07 15.29
CA SER A 430 -22.91 -26.40 14.19
C SER A 430 -23.65 -26.59 12.86
N GLU A 431 -24.03 -27.82 12.54
CA GLU A 431 -24.76 -28.19 11.30
C GLU A 431 -26.14 -27.49 11.23
N ARG A 432 -26.85 -27.36 12.35
CA ARG A 432 -28.11 -26.60 12.40
C ARG A 432 -27.90 -25.13 12.04
N ARG A 433 -26.84 -24.51 12.58
CA ARG A 433 -26.50 -23.11 12.25
C ARG A 433 -26.18 -22.96 10.76
N LEU A 434 -25.43 -23.90 10.20
CA LEU A 434 -25.09 -23.90 8.78
C LEU A 434 -26.33 -24.08 7.89
N ARG A 435 -27.25 -24.97 8.28
CA ARG A 435 -28.55 -25.14 7.62
C ARG A 435 -29.39 -23.86 7.70
N ASP A 436 -29.47 -23.24 8.88
CA ASP A 436 -30.24 -22.01 9.09
C ASP A 436 -29.66 -20.85 8.25
N GLU A 437 -28.33 -20.76 8.17
CA GLU A 437 -27.63 -19.82 7.28
C GLU A 437 -27.98 -20.06 5.81
N ALA A 438 -27.88 -21.30 5.32
CA ALA A 438 -28.23 -21.66 3.94
C ALA A 438 -29.68 -21.29 3.61
N VAL A 439 -30.63 -21.55 4.52
CA VAL A 439 -32.05 -21.21 4.32
C VAL A 439 -32.25 -19.70 4.28
N GLN A 440 -31.57 -18.94 5.14
CA GLN A 440 -31.68 -17.49 5.16
C GLN A 440 -31.06 -16.83 3.93
N THR A 441 -29.88 -17.28 3.50
CA THR A 441 -29.23 -16.76 2.29
C THR A 441 -30.01 -17.17 1.04
N ALA A 442 -30.60 -18.36 1.01
CA ALA A 442 -31.50 -18.79 -0.07
C ALA A 442 -32.73 -17.89 -0.23
N ASN A 443 -33.30 -17.40 0.88
CA ASN A 443 -34.42 -16.46 0.81
C ASN A 443 -33.99 -15.12 0.16
N LEU A 444 -32.78 -14.64 0.42
CA LEU A 444 -32.27 -13.43 -0.22
C LEU A 444 -31.98 -13.67 -1.71
N ILE A 445 -31.32 -14.78 -2.06
CA ILE A 445 -30.99 -15.12 -3.44
C ILE A 445 -32.25 -15.38 -4.27
N SER A 446 -33.27 -16.04 -3.71
CA SER A 446 -34.55 -16.24 -4.38
C SER A 446 -35.24 -14.92 -4.76
N ASN A 447 -35.07 -13.88 -3.96
CA ASN A 447 -35.74 -12.59 -4.15
C ASN A 447 -34.93 -11.60 -4.99
N TYR A 448 -33.60 -11.57 -4.83
CA TYR A 448 -32.72 -10.56 -5.43
C TYR A 448 -31.68 -11.16 -6.40
N GLY A 449 -31.65 -12.48 -6.57
CA GLY A 449 -30.76 -13.17 -7.51
C GLY A 449 -29.28 -12.94 -7.22
N LYS A 450 -28.49 -12.71 -8.28
CA LYS A 450 -27.04 -12.47 -8.21
C LYS A 450 -26.68 -11.27 -7.32
N ALA A 451 -27.54 -10.24 -7.23
CA ALA A 451 -27.30 -9.09 -6.36
C ALA A 451 -27.18 -9.50 -4.88
N ALA A 452 -28.00 -10.46 -4.42
CA ALA A 452 -27.87 -10.98 -3.05
C ALA A 452 -26.55 -11.74 -2.84
N ALA A 453 -26.10 -12.52 -3.82
CA ALA A 453 -24.85 -13.23 -3.74
C ALA A 453 -23.64 -12.28 -3.65
N ILE A 454 -23.67 -11.17 -4.42
CA ILE A 454 -22.67 -10.09 -4.34
C ILE A 454 -22.65 -9.46 -2.94
N VAL A 455 -23.81 -9.09 -2.39
CA VAL A 455 -23.88 -8.44 -1.07
C VAL A 455 -23.41 -9.39 0.04
N LEU A 456 -23.82 -10.66 0.01
CA LEU A 456 -23.43 -11.65 1.03
C LEU A 456 -21.92 -11.97 1.01
N SER A 457 -21.26 -11.70 -0.11
CA SER A 457 -19.81 -11.82 -0.32
C SER A 457 -19.02 -10.68 0.34
N GLY A 458 -19.69 -9.64 0.85
CA GLY A 458 -19.04 -8.56 1.59
C GLY A 458 -18.36 -9.03 2.89
N ARG A 459 -17.16 -8.48 3.14
CA ARG A 459 -16.30 -8.83 4.27
C ARG A 459 -16.93 -8.41 5.59
N GLY A 460 -17.09 -9.37 6.50
CA GLY A 460 -17.62 -9.12 7.84
C GLY A 460 -19.11 -8.75 7.90
N LEU A 461 -19.82 -8.79 6.76
CA LEU A 461 -21.25 -8.54 6.72
C LEU A 461 -22.03 -9.73 7.30
N ARG A 462 -23.06 -9.41 8.08
CA ARG A 462 -24.08 -10.35 8.57
C ARG A 462 -25.24 -10.41 7.57
N ILE A 463 -26.04 -11.47 7.64
CA ILE A 463 -27.25 -11.63 6.81
C ILE A 463 -28.24 -10.47 7.03
N SER A 464 -28.29 -9.90 8.25
CA SER A 464 -29.08 -8.71 8.55
C SER A 464 -28.63 -7.48 7.77
N ASP A 465 -27.31 -7.26 7.68
CA ASP A 465 -26.74 -6.13 6.93
C ASP A 465 -27.05 -6.29 5.44
N ALA A 466 -26.90 -7.53 4.92
CA ALA A 466 -27.23 -7.84 3.54
C ALA A 466 -28.71 -7.56 3.20
N ARG A 467 -29.62 -7.90 4.12
CA ARG A 467 -31.06 -7.60 3.96
C ARG A 467 -31.33 -6.10 3.94
N GLU A 468 -30.61 -5.31 4.73
CA GLU A 468 -30.78 -3.85 4.74
C GLU A 468 -30.30 -3.20 3.44
N ILE A 469 -29.13 -3.62 2.95
CA ILE A 469 -28.58 -3.16 1.68
C ILE A 469 -29.55 -3.48 0.54
N LEU A 470 -30.01 -4.72 0.45
CA LEU A 470 -30.93 -5.20 -0.61
C LEU A 470 -32.33 -4.57 -0.54
N LYS A 471 -32.73 -4.01 0.61
CA LYS A 471 -33.96 -3.20 0.70
C LYS A 471 -33.78 -1.83 0.04
N ARG A 472 -32.58 -1.25 0.12
CA ARG A 472 -32.26 0.08 -0.43
C ARG A 472 -31.94 0.02 -1.91
N GLU A 473 -31.19 -0.98 -2.34
CA GLU A 473 -30.79 -1.19 -3.73
C GLU A 473 -30.95 -2.65 -4.11
N LYS A 474 -31.72 -2.92 -5.16
CA LYS A 474 -32.10 -4.27 -5.59
C LYS A 474 -31.31 -4.74 -6.80
N GLU A 475 -30.84 -3.79 -7.60
CA GLU A 475 -30.16 -4.06 -8.85
C GLU A 475 -28.65 -3.96 -8.69
N ILE A 476 -27.92 -4.62 -9.59
CA ILE A 476 -26.45 -4.57 -9.62
C ILE A 476 -26.05 -3.22 -10.22
N SER A 477 -25.82 -2.24 -9.36
CA SER A 477 -25.46 -0.86 -9.73
C SER A 477 -24.26 -0.37 -8.91
N ASP A 478 -23.63 0.73 -9.32
CA ASP A 478 -22.54 1.38 -8.55
C ASP A 478 -22.99 1.71 -7.13
N ARG A 479 -24.26 2.08 -6.96
CA ARG A 479 -24.88 2.35 -5.65
C ARG A 479 -24.91 1.11 -4.76
N LEU A 480 -25.11 -0.09 -5.32
CA LEU A 480 -25.08 -1.33 -4.55
C LEU A 480 -23.67 -1.56 -3.97
N PHE A 481 -22.63 -1.37 -4.79
CA PHE A 481 -21.24 -1.53 -4.37
C PHE A 481 -20.83 -0.47 -3.32
N ASP A 482 -21.28 0.78 -3.47
CA ASP A 482 -21.09 1.83 -2.47
C ASP A 482 -21.69 1.42 -1.12
N LEU A 483 -22.94 0.93 -1.11
CA LEU A 483 -23.61 0.47 0.11
C LEU A 483 -22.90 -0.72 0.77
N ILE A 484 -22.33 -1.63 -0.02
CA ILE A 484 -21.51 -2.74 0.51
C ILE A 484 -20.25 -2.20 1.19
N LEU A 485 -19.52 -1.27 0.55
CA LEU A 485 -18.31 -0.67 1.12
C LEU A 485 -18.59 0.08 2.43
N GLU A 486 -19.68 0.85 2.50
CA GLU A 486 -20.12 1.51 3.72
C GLU A 486 -20.42 0.50 4.83
N ALA A 487 -21.12 -0.59 4.50
CA ALA A 487 -21.46 -1.63 5.44
C ALA A 487 -20.23 -2.42 5.92
N GLU A 488 -19.26 -2.70 5.05
CA GLU A 488 -17.98 -3.34 5.41
C GLU A 488 -17.18 -2.44 6.39
N ARG A 489 -17.16 -1.13 6.15
CA ARG A 489 -16.53 -0.15 7.06
C ARG A 489 -17.20 -0.14 8.43
N ASN A 490 -18.53 -0.19 8.47
CA ASN A 490 -19.28 -0.27 9.72
C ASN A 490 -19.10 -1.62 10.42
N ALA A 491 -18.99 -2.72 9.67
CA ALA A 491 -18.70 -4.04 10.21
C ALA A 491 -17.30 -4.11 10.85
N LEU A 492 -16.31 -3.46 10.25
CA LEU A 492 -14.98 -3.31 10.84
C LEU A 492 -15.03 -2.52 12.16
N LYS A 493 -15.76 -1.40 12.22
CA LYS A 493 -15.93 -0.63 13.47
C LYS A 493 -16.53 -1.48 14.60
N ARG A 494 -17.53 -2.32 14.31
CA ARG A 494 -18.15 -3.25 15.27
C ARG A 494 -17.20 -4.35 15.79
N ARG A 495 -16.04 -4.55 15.17
CA ARG A 495 -15.02 -5.52 15.63
C ARG A 495 -14.00 -4.91 16.58
N PHE A 496 -13.85 -3.59 16.58
CA PHE A 496 -12.88 -2.86 17.39
C PHE A 496 -13.53 -2.12 18.59
N LEU A 497 -14.86 -2.02 18.60
CA LEU A 497 -15.69 -1.67 19.75
C LEU A 497 -16.22 -2.96 20.38
#